data_AF-A0A1M4TZ31-F1
#
_entry.id   AF-A0A1M4TZ31-F1
#
_cell.length_a   1.000
_cell.length_b   1.000
_cell.length_c   1.000
_cell.angle_alpha   90.00
_cell.angle_beta   90.00
_cell.angle_gamma   90.00
#
_symmetry.space_group_name_H-M   'P 1'
#
loop_
_entity.id
_entity.type
_entity.pdbx_description
1 polymer ?
#
loop_
_entity_poly.entity_id
_entity_poly.type
_entity_poly.pdbx_seq_one_letter_code
_entity_poly.pdbx_strand_id
1 'polypeptide(L)' 'MRFFTAFLFILISNFTFSQAKYILGLSKTDHKMVVLDYNSLEIISRIPVGEDPHEVVTSDDGSVAYVANTVGGNRS' A
#
# COMPACT_ATOMS: atom_id res chain seq x y z
N MET A 1 22.52 -43.78 0.83
CA MET A 1 22.56 -42.38 0.35
C MET A 1 21.22 -41.89 -0.23
N ARG A 2 20.06 -42.45 0.19
CA ARG A 2 18.73 -42.10 -0.36
C ARG A 2 17.77 -41.45 0.65
N PHE A 3 18.19 -41.31 1.91
CA PHE A 3 17.38 -40.73 2.99
C PHE A 3 17.73 -39.26 3.30
N PHE A 4 18.85 -38.74 2.77
CA PHE A 4 19.30 -37.37 3.07
C PHE A 4 18.55 -36.30 2.26
N THR A 5 18.02 -36.67 1.08
CA THR A 5 17.33 -35.75 0.17
C THR A 5 15.92 -35.35 0.65
N ALA A 6 15.26 -36.17 1.48
CA ALA A 6 13.92 -35.84 2.00
C ALA A 6 13.97 -34.78 3.13
N PHE A 7 15.06 -34.71 3.89
CA PHE A 7 15.20 -33.79 5.01
C PHE A 7 15.40 -32.33 4.56
N LEU A 8 15.93 -32.12 3.36
CA LEU A 8 16.15 -30.79 2.78
C LEU A 8 14.85 -30.15 2.26
N PHE A 9 13.81 -30.94 1.95
CA PHE A 9 12.54 -30.42 1.42
C PHE A 9 11.61 -29.84 2.48
N ILE A 10 11.73 -30.31 3.74
CA ILE A 10 10.86 -29.89 4.87
C ILE A 10 11.28 -28.51 5.43
N LEU A 11 12.49 -28.05 5.16
CA LEU A 11 12.97 -26.74 5.64
C LEU A 11 12.42 -25.54 4.85
N ILE A 12 11.83 -25.76 3.67
CA ILE A 12 11.36 -24.67 2.79
C ILE A 12 9.86 -24.35 3.02
N SER A 13 9.13 -25.19 3.76
CA SER A 13 7.65 -25.15 3.80
C SER A 13 7.02 -24.12 4.74
N ASN A 14 7.80 -23.23 5.37
CA ASN A 14 7.28 -22.24 6.33
C ASN A 14 7.47 -20.78 5.89
N PHE A 15 7.38 -20.51 4.58
CA PHE A 15 7.25 -19.13 4.11
C PHE A 15 5.77 -18.72 4.13
N THR A 16 5.32 -18.20 5.26
CA THR A 16 4.02 -17.51 5.35
C THR A 16 4.20 -16.10 4.79
N PHE A 17 3.69 -15.83 3.60
CA PHE A 17 3.66 -14.48 3.05
C PHE A 17 2.54 -13.71 3.74
N SER A 18 2.88 -12.81 4.66
CA SER A 18 1.91 -11.86 5.21
C SER A 18 1.60 -10.81 4.14
N GLN A 19 0.33 -10.60 3.80
CA GLN A 19 -0.06 -9.48 2.97
C GLN A 19 0.14 -8.21 3.79
N ALA A 20 1.11 -7.38 3.40
CA ALA A 20 1.30 -6.08 4.02
C ALA A 20 0.04 -5.24 3.77
N LYS A 21 -0.72 -4.98 4.84
CA LYS A 21 -1.98 -4.25 4.79
C LYS A 21 -1.73 -2.83 5.28
N TYR A 22 -2.12 -1.86 4.49
CA TYR A 22 -1.98 -0.44 4.81
C TYR A 22 -3.32 0.26 4.71
N ILE A 23 -3.44 1.39 5.39
CA ILE A 23 -4.56 2.32 5.20
C ILE A 23 -4.04 3.53 4.44
N LEU A 24 -4.74 3.90 3.37
CA LEU A 24 -4.47 5.10 2.59
C LEU A 24 -5.49 6.17 2.97
N GLY A 25 -5.00 7.36 3.30
CA GLY A 25 -5.84 8.52 3.58
C GLY A 25 -5.41 9.72 2.74
N LEU A 26 -6.36 10.49 2.22
CA LEU A 26 -6.09 11.72 1.49
C LEU A 26 -6.27 12.92 2.41
N SER A 27 -5.22 13.73 2.55
CA SER A 27 -5.28 15.04 3.20
C SER A 27 -5.37 16.11 2.11
N LYS A 28 -6.58 16.67 1.97
CA LYS A 28 -6.82 17.79 1.05
C LYS A 28 -6.12 19.07 1.50
N THR A 29 -6.00 19.31 2.80
CA THR A 29 -5.32 20.52 3.31
C THR A 29 -3.81 20.49 3.11
N ASP A 30 -3.20 19.30 3.22
CA ASP A 30 -1.73 19.16 3.16
C ASP A 30 -1.21 18.80 1.76
N HIS A 31 -2.10 18.62 0.78
CA HIS A 31 -1.82 18.07 -0.56
C HIS A 31 -0.98 16.78 -0.48
N LYS A 32 -1.37 15.87 0.43
CA LYS A 32 -0.65 14.62 0.70
C LYS A 32 -1.59 13.43 0.82
N MET A 33 -1.12 12.29 0.36
CA MET A 33 -1.61 10.98 0.80
C MET A 33 -0.80 10.52 2.01
N VAL A 34 -1.49 10.12 3.07
CA VAL A 34 -0.88 9.45 4.23
C VAL A 34 -1.02 7.95 4.07
N VAL A 35 0.06 7.23 4.41
CA VAL A 35 0.07 5.77 4.49
C VAL A 35 0.23 5.41 5.95
N LEU A 36 -0.69 4.61 6.48
CA LEU A 36 -0.66 4.13 7.85
C LEU A 36 -0.42 2.63 7.90
N ASP A 37 0.33 2.19 8.91
CA ASP A 37 0.31 0.78 9.30
C ASP A 37 -1.09 0.42 9.80
N TYR A 38 -1.65 -0.67 9.28
CA TYR A 38 -3.01 -1.09 9.61
C TYR A 38 -3.18 -1.52 11.09
N ASN A 39 -2.13 -2.02 11.74
CA ASN A 39 -2.21 -2.53 13.10
C ASN A 39 -2.03 -1.43 14.13
N SER A 40 -0.99 -0.61 13.99
CA SER A 40 -0.67 0.45 14.96
C SER A 40 -1.41 1.76 14.67
N LEU A 41 -1.92 1.93 13.44
CA LEU A 41 -2.46 3.20 12.93
C LEU A 41 -1.44 4.34 12.95
N GLU A 42 -0.14 4.01 13.00
CA GLU A 42 0.92 5.00 12.88
C GLU A 42 1.13 5.39 11.42
N ILE A 43 1.44 6.66 11.19
CA ILE A 43 1.79 7.15 9.86
C ILE A 43 3.20 6.67 9.52
N ILE A 44 3.30 5.79 8.55
CA ILE A 44 4.57 5.23 8.07
C ILE A 44 5.10 5.96 6.83
N SER A 45 4.25 6.69 6.12
CA SER A 45 4.68 7.52 4.97
C SER A 45 3.71 8.68 4.69
N ARG A 46 4.24 9.72 4.04
CA ARG A 46 3.49 10.86 3.50
C ARG A 46 3.98 11.13 2.09
N ILE A 47 3.07 11.00 1.13
CA ILE A 47 3.37 11.09 -0.30
C ILE A 47 2.70 12.35 -0.85
N PRO A 48 3.44 13.29 -1.47
CA PRO A 48 2.85 14.45 -2.13
C PRO A 48 1.85 14.03 -3.21
N VAL A 49 0.72 14.72 -3.29
CA VAL A 49 -0.29 14.59 -4.36
C VAL A 49 -0.63 15.98 -4.88
N GLY A 50 -1.47 16.08 -5.91
CA GLY A 50 -1.90 17.39 -6.42
C GLY A 50 -2.79 18.16 -5.44
N GLU A 51 -3.17 19.37 -5.84
CA GLU A 51 -3.80 20.37 -4.96
C GLU A 51 -5.21 20.02 -4.47
N ASP A 52 -5.97 19.19 -5.19
CA ASP A 52 -7.35 18.83 -4.77
C ASP A 52 -7.60 17.32 -4.88
N PRO A 53 -7.04 16.51 -3.96
CA PRO A 53 -7.23 15.07 -3.97
C PRO A 53 -8.64 14.69 -3.46
N HIS A 54 -9.34 13.80 -4.18
CA HIS A 54 -10.70 13.36 -3.81
C HIS A 54 -10.80 11.88 -3.53
N GLU A 55 -10.27 11.05 -4.43
CA GLU A 55 -10.45 9.60 -4.37
C GLU A 55 -9.11 8.87 -4.50
N VAL A 56 -8.99 7.72 -3.83
CA VAL A 56 -7.86 6.81 -3.98
C VAL A 56 -8.39 5.40 -4.21
N VAL A 57 -7.83 4.71 -5.21
CA VAL A 57 -8.09 3.30 -5.50
C VAL A 57 -6.77 2.56 -5.65
N THR A 58 -6.75 1.27 -5.34
CA THR A 58 -5.56 0.42 -5.47
C THR A 58 -5.75 -0.63 -6.54
N SER A 59 -4.66 -1.07 -7.17
CA SER A 59 -4.66 -2.29 -7.97
C SER A 59 -5.02 -3.52 -7.11
N ASP A 60 -5.49 -4.59 -7.74
CA ASP A 60 -5.91 -5.81 -7.04
C ASP A 60 -4.78 -6.44 -6.19
N ASP A 61 -3.54 -6.30 -6.65
CA ASP A 61 -2.34 -6.76 -5.95
C ASP A 61 -1.77 -5.74 -4.95
N GLY A 62 -2.37 -4.54 -4.85
CA GLY A 62 -1.95 -3.45 -3.98
C GLY A 62 -0.61 -2.79 -4.35
N SER A 63 -0.02 -3.12 -5.50
CA SER A 63 1.29 -2.58 -5.92
C SER A 63 1.21 -1.12 -6.40
N VAL A 64 0.04 -0.68 -6.85
CA VAL A 64 -0.18 0.67 -7.37
C VAL A 64 -1.41 1.30 -6.70
N ALA A 65 -1.29 2.57 -6.33
CA ALA A 65 -2.41 3.41 -5.91
C ALA A 65 -2.61 4.55 -6.91
N TYR A 66 -3.86 4.77 -7.33
CA TYR A 66 -4.26 5.87 -8.20
C TYR A 66 -5.01 6.90 -7.36
N VAL A 67 -4.60 8.18 -7.46
CA VAL A 67 -5.24 9.29 -6.77
C VAL A 67 -5.90 10.20 -7.79
N ALA A 68 -7.21 10.39 -7.67
CA ALA A 68 -7.94 11.37 -8.45
C ALA A 68 -7.65 12.77 -7.91
N ASN A 69 -7.13 13.65 -8.77
CA ASN A 69 -6.93 15.06 -8.45
C ASN A 69 -7.79 15.92 -9.36
N THR A 70 -8.70 16.68 -8.78
CA THR A 70 -9.57 17.57 -9.55
C THR A 70 -8.87 18.92 -9.65
N VAL A 71 -8.23 19.22 -10.78
CA VAL A 71 -7.83 20.62 -11.02
C VAL A 71 -9.13 21.41 -11.04
N GLY A 72 -9.35 22.23 -10.01
CA GLY A 72 -10.57 23.00 -9.82
C GLY A 72 -10.95 23.61 -11.16
N GLY A 73 -12.08 23.17 -11.73
CA GLY A 73 -12.48 23.59 -13.05
C GLY A 73 -12.50 25.11 -13.07
N ASN A 74 -11.61 25.72 -13.86
CA ASN A 74 -11.74 27.11 -14.26
C ASN A 74 -13.08 27.20 -15.01
N ARG A 75 -14.15 27.50 -14.28
CA ARG A 75 -15.29 28.18 -14.86
C ARG A 75 -14.83 29.61 -15.04
N SER A 76 -14.28 29.85 -16.23
CA SER A 76 -14.08 31.17 -16.84
C SER A 76 -15.22 32.13 -16.50
#